data_AF-A0A955FM51-F1
#
_entry.id   AF-A0A955FM51-F1
#
_cell.length_a   1.000
_cell.length_b   1.000
_cell.length_c   1.000
_cell.angle_alpha   90.00
_cell.angle_beta   90.00
_cell.angle_gamma   90.00
#
_symmetry.space_group_name_H-M   'P 1'
#
loop_
_entity.id
_entity.type
_entity.pdbx_description
1 polymer ?
#
loop_
_entity_poly.entity_id
_entity_poly.type
_entity_poly.pdbx_seq_one_letter_code
_entity_poly.pdbx_strand_id
1 'polypeptide(L)'
;MKKKQINLDGGQLVEDFRSALLIRSTAEVASQEAKISEEETLQGLDEISRGAYLNPTFIPEATQEALTRASVDAHIKRVQAKQIGEQSQYKLIDMQEEVDKKYKGMNVKVIVLNRDAKPIESIWQDPNTGEFYPSTVNTKGLSGKIEAIMLEKNSIALKPGMIANLGSSNRKLFMIYVIDPQTMEPLVDLQF
;
A
#
# COMPACT_ATOMS: atom_id res chain seq x y z
N MET A 1 -14.13 35.82 -12.93
CA MET A 1 -12.95 35.33 -12.20
C MET A 1 -12.30 34.21 -13.02
N LYS A 2 -11.08 34.40 -13.53
CA LYS A 2 -10.34 33.33 -14.22
C LYS A 2 -9.88 32.34 -13.14
N LYS A 3 -10.37 31.10 -13.16
CA LYS A 3 -9.84 30.01 -12.32
C LYS A 3 -8.35 29.89 -12.62
N LYS A 4 -7.51 30.00 -11.59
CA LYS A 4 -6.08 29.76 -11.66
C LYS A 4 -5.90 28.34 -12.21
N GLN A 5 -5.34 28.21 -13.41
CA GLN A 5 -5.08 26.92 -14.01
C GLN A 5 -3.93 26.31 -13.20
N ILE A 6 -4.27 25.41 -12.29
CA ILE A 6 -3.27 24.66 -11.52
C ILE A 6 -2.68 23.68 -12.53
N ASN A 7 -1.42 23.85 -12.91
CA ASN A 7 -0.68 22.81 -13.62
C ASN A 7 -0.50 21.66 -12.63
N LEU A 8 -1.39 20.69 -12.70
CA LEU A 8 -1.32 19.47 -11.92
C LEU A 8 -0.29 18.56 -12.57
N ASP A 9 0.71 18.19 -11.79
CA ASP A 9 1.74 17.24 -12.21
C ASP A 9 1.27 15.81 -11.89
N GLY A 10 1.10 15.00 -12.93
CA GLY A 10 0.76 13.59 -12.76
C GLY A 10 1.94 12.73 -12.34
N GLY A 11 3.18 13.14 -12.63
CA GLY A 11 4.39 12.51 -12.12
C GLY A 11 4.45 12.57 -10.59
N GLN A 12 4.06 13.72 -10.01
CA GLN A 12 3.97 13.84 -8.55
C GLN A 12 3.00 12.83 -7.95
N LEU A 13 1.81 12.64 -8.54
CA LEU A 13 0.84 11.67 -8.03
C LEU A 13 1.39 10.24 -8.07
N VAL A 14 2.10 9.87 -9.14
CA VAL A 14 2.78 8.57 -9.26
C VAL A 14 3.84 8.40 -8.16
N GLU A 15 4.63 9.43 -7.86
CA GLU A 15 5.60 9.39 -6.76
C GLU A 15 4.93 9.33 -5.38
N ASP A 16 3.76 9.96 -5.20
CA ASP A 16 2.98 9.84 -3.96
C ASP A 16 2.54 8.38 -3.73
N PHE A 17 2.14 7.66 -4.79
CA PHE A 17 1.87 6.22 -4.73
C PHE A 17 3.11 5.39 -4.37
N ARG A 18 4.25 5.67 -5.00
CA ARG A 18 5.51 5.00 -4.66
C ARG A 18 5.89 5.22 -3.20
N SER A 19 5.77 6.46 -2.73
CA SER A 19 6.06 6.85 -1.36
C SER A 19 5.12 6.14 -0.37
N ALA A 20 3.84 6.03 -0.67
CA ALA A 20 2.88 5.32 0.15
C ALA A 20 3.20 3.82 0.27
N LEU A 21 3.58 3.17 -0.84
CA LEU A 21 4.03 1.77 -0.82
C LEU A 21 5.30 1.58 0.02
N LEU A 22 6.28 2.48 -0.09
CA LEU A 22 7.50 2.43 0.71
C LEU A 22 7.23 2.61 2.20
N ILE A 23 6.36 3.56 2.57
CA ILE A 23 5.96 3.77 3.97
C ILE A 23 5.30 2.51 4.53
N ARG A 24 4.37 1.91 3.79
CA ARG A 24 3.69 0.67 4.22
C ARG A 24 4.68 -0.49 4.38
N SER A 25 5.53 -0.70 3.37
CA SER A 25 6.57 -1.75 3.40
C SER A 25 7.53 -1.58 4.58
N THR A 26 7.94 -0.34 4.88
CA THR A 26 8.80 -0.04 6.04
C THR A 26 8.14 -0.42 7.36
N ALA A 27 6.85 -0.11 7.52
CA ALA A 27 6.09 -0.48 8.72
C ALA A 27 5.89 -2.00 8.84
N GLU A 28 5.61 -2.68 7.73
CA GLU A 28 5.47 -4.14 7.67
C GLU A 28 6.79 -4.85 8.05
N VAL A 29 7.91 -4.41 7.48
CA VAL A 29 9.25 -4.96 7.77
C VAL A 29 9.63 -4.73 9.23
N ALA A 30 9.41 -3.52 9.77
CA ALA A 30 9.71 -3.24 11.18
C ALA A 30 8.88 -4.13 12.13
N SER A 31 7.61 -4.35 11.80
CA SER A 31 6.73 -5.26 12.56
C SER A 31 7.19 -6.72 12.47
N GLN A 32 7.63 -7.18 11.30
CA GLN A 32 8.14 -8.53 11.11
C GLN A 32 9.48 -8.73 11.84
N GLU A 33 10.38 -7.76 11.79
CA GLU A 33 11.67 -7.84 12.52
C GLU A 33 11.46 -7.88 14.03
N ALA A 34 10.51 -7.10 14.56
CA ALA A 34 10.15 -7.17 15.97
C ALA A 34 9.62 -8.56 16.38
N LYS A 35 8.81 -9.20 15.53
CA LYS A 35 8.31 -10.57 15.78
C LYS A 35 9.43 -11.60 15.75
N ILE A 36 10.30 -11.55 14.75
CA ILE A 36 11.45 -12.47 14.65
C ILE A 36 12.33 -12.34 15.90
N SER A 37 12.61 -11.11 16.35
CA SER A 37 13.41 -10.87 17.55
C SER A 37 12.75 -11.41 18.83
N GLU A 38 11.43 -11.36 18.94
CA GLU A 38 10.67 -11.94 20.05
C GLU A 38 10.70 -13.47 20.01
N GLU A 39 10.49 -14.06 18.82
CA GLU A 39 10.56 -15.51 18.60
C GLU A 39 11.95 -16.07 18.92
N GLU A 40 13.03 -15.42 18.47
CA GLU A 40 14.42 -15.78 18.78
C GLU A 40 14.69 -15.77 20.29
N THR A 41 14.16 -14.76 21.00
CA THR A 41 14.29 -14.68 22.46
C THR A 41 13.56 -15.82 23.16
N LEU A 42 12.34 -16.16 22.70
CA LEU A 42 11.55 -17.26 23.25
C LEU A 42 12.18 -18.63 22.96
N GLN A 43 12.72 -18.83 21.76
CA GLN A 43 13.45 -20.05 21.41
C GLN A 43 14.70 -20.23 22.28
N GLY A 44 15.47 -19.17 22.50
CA GLY A 44 16.62 -19.21 23.41
C GLY A 44 16.22 -19.62 24.83
N LEU A 45 15.08 -19.12 25.34
CA LEU A 45 14.53 -19.53 26.64
C LEU A 45 14.11 -21.01 26.64
N ASP A 46 13.49 -21.50 25.56
CA ASP A 46 13.01 -22.88 25.46
C ASP A 46 14.17 -23.90 25.41
N GLU A 47 15.22 -23.61 24.62
CA GLU A 47 16.44 -24.42 24.54
C GLU A 47 17.15 -24.56 25.89
N ILE A 48 17.14 -23.48 26.68
CA ILE A 48 17.71 -23.46 28.03
C ILE A 48 16.81 -24.20 29.02
N SER A 49 15.49 -24.12 28.84
CA SER A 49 14.52 -24.79 29.72
C SER A 49 14.46 -26.31 29.52
N ARG A 50 14.65 -26.81 28.29
CA ARG A 50 14.38 -28.21 27.90
C ARG A 50 13.02 -28.72 28.42
N GLY A 51 12.03 -27.84 28.60
CA GLY A 51 10.71 -28.17 29.17
C GLY A 51 10.65 -28.30 30.71
N ALA A 52 11.70 -27.94 31.44
CA ALA A 52 11.70 -27.87 32.91
C ALA A 52 11.50 -26.43 33.42
N TYR A 53 10.90 -26.28 34.60
CA TYR A 53 10.77 -24.98 35.28
C TYR A 53 12.16 -24.37 35.53
N LEU A 54 12.48 -23.27 34.83
CA LEU A 54 13.75 -22.58 34.98
C LEU A 54 13.80 -21.83 36.31
N ASN A 55 14.67 -22.28 37.21
CA ASN A 55 15.09 -21.46 38.35
C ASN A 55 16.32 -20.63 37.92
N PRO A 56 16.26 -19.28 37.96
CA PRO A 56 17.32 -18.40 37.48
C PRO A 56 18.71 -18.81 37.97
N THR A 57 18.86 -19.26 39.22
CA THR A 57 20.15 -19.65 39.81
C THR A 57 20.87 -20.82 39.13
N PHE A 58 20.22 -21.59 38.26
CA PHE A 58 20.85 -22.68 37.50
C PHE A 58 21.28 -22.31 36.07
N ILE A 59 20.95 -21.10 35.62
CA ILE A 59 21.39 -20.58 34.32
C ILE A 59 22.76 -19.94 34.52
N PRO A 60 23.79 -20.30 33.72
CA PRO A 60 25.09 -19.64 33.77
C PRO A 60 24.94 -18.12 33.61
N GLU A 61 25.68 -17.35 34.40
CA GLU A 61 25.56 -15.88 34.44
C GLU A 61 25.71 -15.24 33.05
N ALA A 62 26.66 -15.71 32.24
CA ALA A 62 26.84 -15.27 30.86
C ALA A 62 25.60 -15.51 29.97
N THR A 63 24.88 -16.61 30.20
CA THR A 63 23.65 -16.95 29.49
C THR A 63 22.47 -16.09 29.97
N GLN A 64 22.40 -15.78 31.27
CA GLN A 64 21.41 -14.83 31.81
C GLN A 64 21.61 -13.42 31.24
N GLU A 65 22.85 -12.94 31.17
CA GLU A 65 23.16 -11.64 30.58
C GLU A 65 22.77 -11.59 29.09
N ALA A 66 23.10 -12.63 28.33
CA ALA A 66 22.75 -12.72 26.91
C ALA A 66 21.23 -12.72 26.69
N LEU A 67 20.49 -13.52 27.46
CA LEU A 67 19.02 -13.56 27.41
C LEU A 67 18.39 -12.23 27.82
N THR A 68 18.93 -11.57 28.85
CA THR A 68 18.43 -10.27 29.32
C THR A 68 18.62 -9.21 28.24
N ARG A 69 19.80 -9.19 27.58
CA ARG A 69 20.05 -8.28 26.44
C ARG A 69 19.12 -8.57 25.28
N ALA A 70 18.97 -9.83 24.87
CA ALA A 70 18.06 -10.22 23.79
C ALA A 70 16.60 -9.82 24.08
N SER A 71 16.15 -10.01 25.32
CA SER A 71 14.81 -9.59 25.75
C SER A 71 14.60 -8.08 25.72
N VAL A 72 15.60 -7.30 26.17
CA VAL A 72 15.55 -5.82 26.09
C VAL A 72 15.56 -5.37 24.63
N ASP A 73 16.40 -5.95 23.79
CA ASP A 73 16.48 -5.63 22.36
C ASP A 73 15.16 -5.94 21.64
N ALA A 74 14.58 -7.11 21.88
CA ALA A 74 13.27 -7.48 21.35
C ALA A 74 12.18 -6.50 21.80
N HIS A 75 12.20 -6.08 23.07
CA HIS A 75 11.27 -5.08 23.57
C HIS A 75 11.44 -3.73 22.89
N ILE A 76 12.69 -3.26 22.70
CA ILE A 76 13.00 -2.01 22.01
C ILE A 76 12.50 -2.07 20.56
N LYS A 77 12.81 -3.15 19.83
CA LYS A 77 12.34 -3.34 18.46
C LYS A 77 10.82 -3.34 18.36
N ARG A 78 10.12 -3.97 19.31
CA ARG A 78 8.65 -3.96 19.38
C ARG A 78 8.09 -2.55 19.60
N VAL A 79 8.69 -1.76 20.50
CA VAL A 79 8.28 -0.37 20.73
C VAL A 79 8.54 0.49 19.49
N GLN A 80 9.70 0.33 18.85
CA GLN A 80 10.04 1.04 17.62
C GLN A 80 9.11 0.68 16.47
N ALA A 81 8.82 -0.60 16.26
CA ALA A 81 7.87 -1.06 15.25
C ALA A 81 6.48 -0.46 15.44
N LYS A 82 6.02 -0.36 16.70
CA LYS A 82 4.75 0.31 17.03
C LYS A 82 4.79 1.81 16.67
N GLN A 83 5.86 2.52 17.04
CA GLN A 83 6.03 3.94 16.72
C GLN A 83 6.09 4.19 15.21
N ILE A 84 6.83 3.36 14.47
CA ILE A 84 6.92 3.40 13.01
C ILE A 84 5.54 3.15 12.40
N GLY A 85 4.79 2.15 12.89
CA GLY A 85 3.45 1.85 12.41
C GLY A 85 2.47 3.01 12.60
N GLU A 86 2.44 3.62 13.80
CA GLU A 86 1.59 4.78 14.11
C GLU A 86 1.96 5.99 13.23
N GLN A 87 3.25 6.34 13.14
CA GLN A 87 3.72 7.45 12.30
C GLN A 87 3.43 7.23 10.81
N SER A 88 3.59 5.99 10.34
CA SER A 88 3.30 5.59 8.96
C SER A 88 1.81 5.76 8.65
N GLN A 89 0.94 5.37 9.58
CA GLN A 89 -0.51 5.53 9.42
C GLN A 89 -0.91 7.00 9.34
N TYR A 90 -0.41 7.86 10.24
CA TYR A 90 -0.69 9.30 10.19
C TYR A 90 -0.22 9.91 8.87
N LYS A 91 1.02 9.60 8.45
CA LYS A 91 1.59 10.12 7.21
C LYS A 91 0.78 9.69 5.98
N LEU A 92 0.31 8.45 5.94
CA LEU A 92 -0.53 7.95 4.84
C LEU A 92 -1.89 8.66 4.80
N ILE A 93 -2.50 8.93 5.96
CA ILE A 93 -3.76 9.69 6.04
C ILE A 93 -3.56 11.11 5.51
N ASP A 94 -2.52 11.82 5.98
CA ASP A 94 -2.22 13.18 5.55
C ASP A 94 -1.98 13.23 4.02
N MET A 95 -1.16 12.31 3.50
CA MET A 95 -0.90 12.19 2.06
C MET A 95 -2.19 11.90 1.28
N GLN A 96 -3.05 11.01 1.79
CA GLN A 96 -4.30 10.65 1.15
C GLN A 96 -5.27 11.85 1.08
N GLU A 97 -5.37 12.66 2.14
CA GLU A 97 -6.18 13.87 2.18
C GLU A 97 -5.67 14.94 1.20
N GLU A 98 -4.35 15.14 1.13
CA GLU A 98 -3.73 16.08 0.20
C GLU A 98 -3.97 15.68 -1.25
N VAL A 99 -3.77 14.40 -1.57
CA VAL A 99 -3.97 13.84 -2.91
C VAL A 99 -5.45 13.90 -3.31
N ASP A 100 -6.38 13.53 -2.42
CA ASP A 100 -7.82 13.62 -2.70
C ASP A 100 -8.22 15.07 -2.98
N LYS A 101 -7.76 16.02 -2.15
CA LYS A 101 -8.06 17.45 -2.34
C LYS A 101 -7.54 17.98 -3.68
N LYS A 102 -6.40 17.50 -4.14
CA LYS A 102 -5.71 18.00 -5.34
C LYS A 102 -6.23 17.36 -6.63
N TYR A 103 -6.51 16.06 -6.63
CA TYR A 103 -6.75 15.29 -7.86
C TYR A 103 -8.15 14.68 -7.97
N LYS A 104 -8.87 14.47 -6.86
CA LYS A 104 -10.21 13.86 -6.92
C LYS A 104 -11.17 14.71 -7.74
N GLY A 105 -11.94 14.07 -8.60
CA GLY A 105 -12.87 14.72 -9.51
C GLY A 105 -12.22 15.38 -10.73
N MET A 106 -10.90 15.32 -10.90
CA MET A 106 -10.23 15.79 -12.10
C MET A 106 -10.39 14.79 -13.25
N ASN A 107 -10.39 15.30 -14.48
CA ASN A 107 -10.22 14.44 -15.64
C ASN A 107 -8.75 14.07 -15.77
N VAL A 108 -8.48 12.82 -16.13
CA VAL A 108 -7.12 12.31 -16.32
C VAL A 108 -7.09 11.40 -17.54
N LYS A 109 -5.99 11.45 -18.28
CA LYS A 109 -5.62 10.47 -19.29
C LYS A 109 -4.52 9.59 -18.69
N VAL A 110 -4.79 8.30 -18.69
CA VAL A 110 -3.88 7.25 -18.23
C VAL A 110 -3.23 6.62 -19.45
N ILE A 111 -1.90 6.55 -19.44
CA ILE A 111 -1.11 5.87 -20.46
C ILE A 111 -0.49 4.64 -19.80
N VAL A 112 -0.66 3.46 -20.38
CA VAL A 112 -0.10 2.22 -19.85
C VAL A 112 1.35 2.08 -20.32
N LEU A 113 2.28 2.04 -19.36
CA LEU A 113 3.72 1.90 -19.61
C LEU A 113 4.11 0.42 -19.72
N ASN A 114 3.54 -0.43 -18.85
CA ASN A 114 3.74 -1.87 -18.87
C ASN A 114 2.41 -2.61 -19.05
N ARG A 115 2.22 -3.21 -20.23
CA ARG A 115 0.97 -3.94 -20.57
C ARG A 115 0.94 -5.36 -20.05
N ASP A 116 2.09 -5.97 -19.84
CA ASP A 116 2.19 -7.36 -19.39
C ASP A 116 1.74 -7.50 -17.94
N ALA A 117 1.98 -6.46 -17.14
CA ALA A 117 1.46 -6.32 -15.78
C ALA A 117 -0.06 -6.11 -15.70
N LYS A 118 -0.74 -5.84 -16.83
CA LYS A 118 -2.19 -5.61 -16.93
C LYS A 118 -2.75 -4.67 -15.84
N PRO A 119 -2.27 -3.42 -15.74
CA PRO A 119 -2.57 -2.53 -14.61
C PRO A 119 -4.00 -2.00 -14.57
N ILE A 120 -4.87 -2.37 -15.52
CA ILE A 120 -6.23 -1.83 -15.64
C ILE A 120 -7.25 -2.94 -15.56
N GLU A 121 -8.14 -2.81 -14.60
CA GLU A 121 -9.34 -3.63 -14.45
C GLU A 121 -10.58 -2.78 -14.73
N SER A 122 -11.53 -3.35 -15.45
CA SER A 122 -12.87 -2.78 -15.60
C SER A 122 -13.80 -3.45 -14.62
N ILE A 123 -14.57 -2.66 -13.89
CA ILE A 123 -15.56 -3.15 -12.95
C ILE A 123 -16.95 -2.98 -13.58
N TRP A 124 -17.63 -4.11 -13.68
CA TRP A 124 -18.95 -4.23 -14.29
C TRP A 124 -19.97 -4.56 -13.23
N GLN A 125 -21.21 -4.14 -13.46
CA GLN A 125 -22.34 -4.54 -12.65
C GLN A 125 -23.30 -5.38 -13.51
N ASP A 126 -23.63 -6.58 -13.06
CA ASP A 126 -24.69 -7.37 -13.68
C ASP A 126 -26.04 -6.67 -13.43
N PRO A 127 -26.81 -6.33 -14.49
CA PRO A 127 -28.06 -5.61 -14.34
C PRO A 127 -29.18 -6.45 -13.69
N ASN A 128 -29.07 -7.78 -13.69
CA ASN A 128 -30.10 -8.68 -13.17
C ASN A 128 -29.84 -9.04 -11.71
N THR A 129 -28.59 -9.31 -11.34
CA THR A 129 -28.22 -9.71 -9.97
C THR A 129 -27.74 -8.53 -9.12
N GLY A 130 -27.28 -7.44 -9.76
CA GLY A 130 -26.66 -6.30 -9.10
C GLY A 130 -25.20 -6.56 -8.66
N GLU A 131 -24.67 -7.76 -8.88
CA GLU A 131 -23.32 -8.16 -8.48
C GLU A 131 -22.26 -7.44 -9.32
N PHE A 132 -21.10 -7.20 -8.70
CA PHE A 132 -19.96 -6.59 -9.35
C PHE A 132 -18.93 -7.63 -9.73
N TYR A 133 -18.39 -7.55 -10.94
CA TYR A 133 -17.32 -8.43 -11.38
C TYR A 133 -16.20 -7.66 -12.09
N PRO A 134 -14.93 -7.98 -11.80
CA PRO A 134 -13.80 -7.41 -12.50
C PRO A 134 -13.57 -8.11 -13.84
N SER A 135 -13.06 -7.37 -14.81
CA SER A 135 -12.57 -7.90 -16.08
C SER A 135 -11.32 -7.13 -16.50
N THR A 136 -10.27 -7.85 -16.86
CA THR A 136 -8.99 -7.24 -17.22
C THR A 136 -9.08 -6.54 -18.57
N VAL A 137 -8.51 -5.34 -18.66
CA VAL A 137 -8.52 -4.53 -19.88
C VAL A 137 -7.11 -4.44 -20.44
N ASN A 138 -6.91 -4.96 -21.65
CA ASN A 138 -5.64 -4.79 -22.36
C ASN A 138 -5.71 -3.57 -23.31
N THR A 139 -5.49 -2.38 -22.75
CA THR A 139 -5.47 -1.12 -23.51
C THR A 139 -4.10 -0.42 -23.39
N LYS A 140 -3.78 0.45 -24.35
CA LYS A 140 -2.60 1.34 -24.28
C LYS A 140 -2.83 2.56 -23.37
N GLY A 141 -4.08 2.82 -23.02
CA GLY A 141 -4.47 3.93 -22.18
C GLY A 141 -5.98 4.12 -22.16
N LEU A 142 -6.45 4.99 -21.28
CA LEU A 142 -7.85 5.40 -21.21
C LEU A 142 -7.96 6.79 -20.60
N SER A 143 -9.12 7.42 -20.76
CA SER A 143 -9.41 8.69 -20.12
C SER A 143 -10.68 8.58 -19.30
N GLY A 144 -10.70 9.29 -18.17
CA GLY A 144 -11.82 9.26 -17.25
C GLY A 144 -11.73 10.36 -16.22
N LYS A 145 -12.73 10.42 -15.35
CA LYS A 145 -12.74 11.31 -14.19
C LYS A 145 -12.33 10.53 -12.95
N ILE A 146 -11.44 11.07 -12.13
CA ILE A 146 -11.04 10.45 -10.87
C ILE A 146 -12.23 10.45 -9.91
N GLU A 147 -12.71 9.26 -9.56
CA GLU A 147 -13.77 9.06 -8.57
C GLU A 147 -13.16 8.95 -7.16
N ALA A 148 -12.09 8.18 -7.03
CA ALA A 148 -11.36 7.96 -5.79
C ALA A 148 -9.89 7.63 -6.05
N ILE A 149 -9.04 8.00 -5.10
CA ILE A 149 -7.63 7.64 -5.05
C ILE A 149 -7.41 6.82 -3.78
N MET A 150 -6.72 5.69 -3.86
CA MET A 150 -6.46 4.81 -2.73
C MET A 150 -4.96 4.50 -2.70
N LEU A 151 -4.19 5.38 -2.06
CA LEU A 151 -2.72 5.26 -1.96
C LEU A 151 -2.32 3.93 -1.32
N GLU A 152 -2.99 3.55 -0.24
CA GLU A 152 -2.74 2.29 0.48
C GLU A 152 -2.93 1.05 -0.40
N LYS A 153 -3.90 1.11 -1.34
CA LYS A 153 -4.20 0.01 -2.26
C LYS A 153 -3.47 0.14 -3.60
N ASN A 154 -2.59 1.13 -3.74
CA ASN A 154 -1.90 1.44 -4.98
C ASN A 154 -2.87 1.52 -6.18
N SER A 155 -4.05 2.14 -6.00
CA SER A 155 -5.06 2.18 -7.05
C SER A 155 -5.81 3.49 -7.17
N ILE A 156 -6.22 3.79 -8.41
CA ILE A 156 -7.10 4.90 -8.77
C ILE A 156 -8.38 4.33 -9.36
N ALA A 157 -9.53 4.78 -8.87
CA ALA A 157 -10.82 4.50 -9.48
C ALA A 157 -11.19 5.62 -10.46
N LEU A 158 -11.34 5.28 -11.75
CA LEU A 158 -11.75 6.20 -12.80
C LEU A 158 -13.17 5.90 -13.28
N LYS A 159 -13.99 6.94 -13.32
CA LYS A 159 -15.27 6.89 -14.01
C LYS A 159 -15.05 7.06 -15.52
N PRO A 160 -15.53 6.13 -16.37
CA PRO A 160 -15.45 6.26 -17.83
C PRO A 160 -16.10 7.57 -18.31
N GLY A 161 -15.45 8.22 -19.29
CA GLY A 161 -16.05 9.35 -20.01
C GLY A 161 -17.29 8.95 -20.82
N MET A 162 -18.12 9.92 -21.23
CA MET A 162 -19.39 9.66 -21.94
C MET A 162 -19.24 8.73 -23.15
N ILE A 163 -18.16 8.89 -23.94
CA ILE A 163 -17.91 8.08 -25.14
C ILE A 163 -17.63 6.61 -24.80
N ALA A 164 -16.93 6.34 -23.69
CA ALA A 164 -16.67 4.97 -23.24
C ALA A 164 -17.93 4.29 -22.67
N ASN A 165 -18.88 5.07 -22.13
CA ASN A 165 -20.16 4.56 -21.63
C ASN A 165 -21.16 4.24 -22.75
N LEU A 166 -21.05 4.88 -23.92
CA LEU A 166 -21.94 4.65 -25.06
C LEU A 166 -21.81 3.22 -25.64
N GLY A 167 -20.64 2.59 -25.52
CA GLY A 167 -20.42 1.21 -25.99
C GLY A 167 -20.73 0.13 -24.95
N SER A 168 -20.93 0.48 -23.68
CA SER A 168 -21.18 -0.50 -22.62
C SER A 168 -21.77 0.13 -21.35
N SER A 169 -23.09 0.21 -21.25
CA SER A 169 -23.83 0.86 -20.14
C SER A 169 -23.61 0.23 -18.75
N ASN A 170 -23.17 -1.03 -18.71
CA ASN A 170 -23.03 -1.79 -17.46
C ASN A 170 -21.64 -1.63 -16.81
N ARG A 171 -20.71 -0.95 -17.49
CA ARG A 171 -19.40 -0.64 -16.93
C ARG A 171 -19.51 0.54 -15.97
N LYS A 172 -19.08 0.36 -14.72
CA LYS A 172 -19.22 1.40 -13.70
C LYS A 172 -17.96 2.23 -13.53
N LEU A 173 -16.80 1.57 -13.49
CA LEU A 173 -15.52 2.22 -13.26
C LEU A 173 -14.35 1.38 -13.79
N PHE A 174 -13.19 2.01 -13.92
CA PHE A 174 -11.91 1.35 -14.10
C PHE A 174 -11.11 1.46 -12.80
N MET A 175 -10.52 0.36 -12.36
CA MET A 175 -9.49 0.35 -11.33
C MET A 175 -8.13 0.31 -12.02
N ILE A 176 -7.24 1.22 -11.64
CA ILE A 176 -5.91 1.36 -12.24
C ILE A 176 -4.87 1.22 -11.15
N TYR A 177 -4.01 0.22 -11.28
CA TYR A 177 -2.84 0.04 -10.43
C TYR A 177 -1.69 0.89 -10.96
N VAL A 178 -1.05 1.66 -10.08
CA VAL A 178 -0.15 2.74 -10.50
C VAL A 178 1.32 2.30 -10.51
N ILE A 179 1.77 1.62 -9.46
CA ILE A 179 3.15 1.15 -9.30
C ILE A 179 3.18 -0.38 -9.33
N ASP A 180 4.24 -0.97 -9.87
CA ASP A 180 4.51 -2.40 -9.70
C ASP A 180 5.09 -2.63 -8.30
N PRO A 181 4.42 -3.40 -7.41
CA PRO A 181 4.91 -3.60 -6.06
C PRO A 181 6.22 -4.41 -5.99
N GLN A 182 6.60 -5.13 -7.06
CA GLN A 182 7.83 -5.92 -7.09
C GLN A 182 9.03 -5.08 -7.53
N THR A 183 8.87 -4.21 -8.53
CA THR A 183 9.96 -3.41 -9.11
C THR A 183 9.97 -1.96 -8.64
N MET A 184 8.87 -1.48 -8.03
CA MET A 184 8.63 -0.08 -7.68
C MET A 184 8.61 0.88 -8.89
N GLU A 185 8.55 0.34 -10.10
CA GLU A 185 8.45 1.09 -11.35
C GLU A 185 6.99 1.48 -11.64
N PRO A 186 6.75 2.62 -12.32
CA PRO A 186 5.41 3.01 -12.69
C PRO A 186 4.84 2.10 -13.78
N LEU A 187 3.63 1.59 -13.55
CA LEU A 187 2.86 0.83 -14.54
C LEU A 187 2.13 1.75 -15.52
N VAL A 188 1.85 2.98 -15.09
CA VAL A 188 1.10 3.98 -15.86
C VAL A 188 1.70 5.38 -15.71
N ASP A 189 1.47 6.21 -16.71
CA ASP A 189 1.66 7.66 -16.69
C ASP A 189 0.29 8.37 -16.62
N LEU A 190 0.23 9.51 -15.92
CA LEU A 190 -1.00 10.25 -15.64
C LEU A 190 -0.89 11.68 -16.19
N GLN A 191 -1.86 12.08 -17.00
CA GLN A 191 -1.88 13.39 -17.66
C GLN A 191 -3.18 14.13 -17.35
N PHE A 192 -3.07 15.33 -16.76
CA PHE A 192 -4.18 16.16 -16.27
C PHE A 192 -4.46 17.38 -17.16
#